data_AF-A0A0B7MBU0-F1
#
_entry.id   AF-A0A0B7MBU0-F1
#
_cell.length_a   1.000
_cell.length_b   1.000
_cell.length_c   1.000
_cell.angle_alpha   90.00
_cell.angle_beta   90.00
_cell.angle_gamma   90.00
#
_symmetry.space_group_name_H-M   'P 1'
#
loop_
_entity.id
_entity.type
_entity.pdbx_description
1 polymer ?
#
loop_
_entity_poly.entity_id
_entity_poly.type
_entity_poly.pdbx_seq_one_letter_code
_entity_poly.pdbx_strand_id
1 'polypeptide(L)'
;MLLEKTIESIRELDAEAMEKARSHQKNLIKPYGSLGMLEDVAVKIAGITGEVMPQLENKAVITCAGDHGVAAQRVSVADQEVTQQMVKGFLNGGAAINVITRHTGAKVICVDMGMIKPVDDPRLVVRRVGSGTNNIAEGPAMTREQARAAVEGGIEVATEQIKKGTQLLATGDMGIGNTTPSTAVLAAFTGFPVDLITGKGTGIDCDAMRRKARIVQQALDVNKPDARDGLDVLAKVGGFEIGGIGRSDPGCCRIPCSRGYRRLYLRGRSDDRSCTGPTLCGFCDRLTPLRGTGS
;
A
#
# COMPACT_ATOMS: atom_id res chain seq x y z
N MET A 1 -6.96 -15.57 14.46
CA MET A 1 -6.15 -14.33 14.37
C MET A 1 -6.74 -13.44 13.27
N LEU A 2 -6.58 -12.11 13.34
CA LEU A 2 -7.32 -11.16 12.48
C LEU A 2 -6.85 -11.27 11.02
N LEU A 3 -5.54 -11.35 10.83
CA LEU A 3 -4.92 -11.48 9.51
C LEU A 3 -5.51 -12.66 8.71
N GLU A 4 -5.48 -13.87 9.27
CA GLU A 4 -5.97 -15.10 8.63
C GLU A 4 -7.46 -15.01 8.31
N LYS A 5 -8.28 -14.55 9.26
CA LYS A 5 -9.73 -14.34 9.04
C LYS A 5 -10.00 -13.38 7.89
N THR A 6 -9.19 -12.32 7.78
CA THR A 6 -9.32 -11.37 6.68
C THR A 6 -8.75 -11.93 5.37
N ILE A 7 -7.82 -12.90 5.38
CA ILE A 7 -7.40 -13.61 4.15
C ILE A 7 -8.54 -14.50 3.66
N GLU A 8 -9.16 -15.25 4.56
CA GLU A 8 -10.27 -16.16 4.23
C GLU A 8 -11.54 -15.42 3.77
N SER A 9 -11.71 -14.16 4.16
CA SER A 9 -12.88 -13.35 3.78
C SER A 9 -12.77 -12.68 2.42
N ILE A 10 -11.56 -12.65 1.82
CA ILE A 10 -11.32 -12.15 0.47
C ILE A 10 -12.05 -13.04 -0.55
N ARG A 11 -12.89 -12.42 -1.38
CA ARG A 11 -13.63 -13.09 -2.46
C ARG A 11 -13.20 -12.58 -3.82
N GLU A 12 -13.41 -13.44 -4.82
CA GLU A 12 -13.33 -13.07 -6.23
C GLU A 12 -14.33 -11.97 -6.59
N LEU A 13 -14.08 -11.31 -7.71
CA LEU A 13 -14.98 -10.31 -8.27
C LEU A 13 -16.31 -10.94 -8.69
N ASP A 14 -17.38 -10.16 -8.57
CA ASP A 14 -18.73 -10.56 -8.97
C ASP A 14 -18.84 -10.57 -10.51
N ALA A 15 -18.65 -11.76 -11.10
CA ALA A 15 -18.63 -11.95 -12.54
C ALA A 15 -19.96 -11.55 -13.21
N GLU A 16 -21.10 -11.77 -12.54
CA GLU A 16 -22.42 -11.39 -13.06
C GLU A 16 -22.56 -9.87 -13.10
N ALA A 17 -22.15 -9.17 -12.05
CA ALA A 17 -22.15 -7.72 -12.03
C ALA A 17 -21.19 -7.13 -13.09
N MET A 18 -20.02 -7.74 -13.29
CA MET A 18 -19.09 -7.35 -14.35
C MET A 18 -19.70 -7.49 -15.74
N GLU A 19 -20.38 -8.61 -16.03
CA GLU A 19 -21.01 -8.82 -17.35
C GLU A 19 -22.17 -7.84 -17.59
N LYS A 20 -22.99 -7.60 -16.57
CA LYS A 20 -24.04 -6.58 -16.63
C LYS A 20 -23.46 -5.17 -16.85
N ALA A 21 -22.33 -4.84 -16.21
CA ALA A 21 -21.63 -3.57 -16.43
C ALA A 21 -21.03 -3.44 -17.84
N ARG A 22 -20.45 -4.52 -18.39
CA ARG A 22 -19.99 -4.53 -19.80
C ARG A 22 -21.15 -4.32 -20.76
N SER A 23 -22.28 -5.00 -20.53
CA SER A 23 -23.49 -4.83 -21.33
C SER A 23 -24.06 -3.42 -21.23
N HIS A 24 -24.04 -2.81 -20.05
CA HIS A 24 -24.42 -1.41 -19.87
C HIS A 24 -23.50 -0.46 -20.65
N GLN A 25 -22.17 -0.63 -20.58
CA GLN A 25 -21.19 0.19 -21.33
C GLN A 25 -21.40 0.14 -22.85
N LYS A 26 -21.88 -0.99 -23.37
CA LYS A 26 -22.23 -1.16 -24.80
C LYS A 26 -23.48 -0.37 -25.22
N ASN A 27 -24.38 -0.07 -24.30
CA ASN A 27 -25.64 0.64 -24.59
C ASN A 27 -25.53 2.16 -24.43
N LEU A 28 -24.36 2.68 -24.03
CA LEU A 28 -24.13 4.11 -23.89
C LEU A 28 -23.93 4.78 -25.26
N ILE A 29 -24.27 6.07 -25.35
CA ILE A 29 -24.11 6.88 -26.57
C ILE A 29 -22.62 7.22 -26.76
N LYS A 30 -21.85 6.24 -27.22
CA LYS A 30 -20.44 6.32 -27.56
C LYS A 30 -20.06 5.16 -28.49
N PRO A 31 -19.05 5.31 -29.37
CA PRO A 31 -18.51 4.15 -30.07
C PRO A 31 -17.98 3.10 -29.08
N TYR A 32 -18.12 1.82 -29.43
CA TYR A 32 -17.66 0.73 -28.56
C TYR A 32 -16.18 0.87 -28.20
N GLY A 33 -15.88 0.83 -26.90
CA GLY A 33 -14.51 0.90 -26.39
C GLY A 33 -13.84 2.27 -26.50
N SER A 34 -14.55 3.33 -26.93
CA SER A 34 -13.94 4.65 -27.16
C SER A 34 -13.40 5.32 -25.90
N LEU A 35 -13.82 4.89 -24.70
CA LEU A 35 -13.31 5.42 -23.43
C LEU A 35 -12.17 4.58 -22.83
N GLY A 36 -11.77 3.49 -23.51
CA GLY A 36 -10.62 2.66 -23.14
C GLY A 36 -10.64 2.22 -21.67
N MET A 37 -9.56 2.55 -20.94
CA MET A 37 -9.37 2.15 -19.53
C MET A 37 -10.50 2.60 -18.59
N LEU A 38 -11.24 3.66 -18.92
CA LEU A 38 -12.36 4.10 -18.09
C LEU A 38 -13.49 3.06 -18.07
N GLU A 39 -13.73 2.36 -19.17
CA GLU A 39 -14.73 1.28 -19.23
C GLU A 39 -14.28 0.09 -18.38
N ASP A 40 -13.00 -0.28 -18.48
CA ASP A 40 -12.43 -1.39 -17.70
C ASP A 40 -12.48 -1.12 -16.20
N VAL A 41 -12.17 0.12 -15.79
CA VAL A 41 -12.28 0.54 -14.39
C VAL A 41 -13.73 0.46 -13.93
N ALA A 42 -14.69 0.98 -14.69
CA ALA A 42 -16.11 0.91 -14.33
C ALA A 42 -16.59 -0.55 -14.12
N VAL A 43 -16.24 -1.45 -15.04
CA VAL A 43 -16.56 -2.88 -14.93
C VAL A 43 -15.90 -3.52 -13.71
N LYS A 44 -14.63 -3.20 -13.45
CA LYS A 44 -13.91 -3.72 -12.29
C LYS A 44 -14.55 -3.25 -10.98
N ILE A 45 -14.94 -1.98 -10.90
CA ILE A 45 -15.65 -1.44 -9.75
C ILE A 45 -16.96 -2.21 -9.54
N ALA A 46 -17.72 -2.47 -10.61
CA ALA A 46 -18.95 -3.26 -10.52
C ALA A 46 -18.71 -4.69 -10.00
N GLY A 47 -17.60 -5.33 -10.39
CA GLY A 47 -17.20 -6.63 -9.83
C GLY A 47 -16.85 -6.57 -8.35
N ILE A 48 -16.25 -5.48 -7.88
CA ILE A 48 -15.88 -5.32 -6.46
C ILE A 48 -17.12 -5.03 -5.61
N THR A 49 -18.02 -4.15 -6.08
CA THR A 49 -19.23 -3.75 -5.37
C THR A 49 -20.39 -4.72 -5.58
N GLY A 50 -20.37 -5.56 -6.61
CA GLY A 50 -21.53 -6.35 -7.04
C GLY A 50 -22.68 -5.49 -7.59
N GLU A 51 -22.44 -4.22 -7.88
CA GLU A 51 -23.43 -3.27 -8.37
C GLU A 51 -22.99 -2.72 -9.73
N VAL A 52 -23.91 -2.68 -10.71
CA VAL A 52 -23.58 -2.27 -12.10
C VAL A 52 -23.15 -0.80 -12.19
N MET A 53 -23.76 0.08 -11.39
CA MET A 53 -23.46 1.51 -11.31
C MET A 53 -23.38 1.94 -9.84
N PRO A 54 -22.27 1.64 -9.15
CA PRO A 54 -22.13 1.98 -7.74
C PRO A 54 -21.87 3.48 -7.56
N GLN A 55 -22.44 4.05 -6.50
CA GLN A 55 -22.16 5.42 -6.08
C GLN A 55 -20.94 5.46 -5.14
N LEU A 56 -19.95 6.31 -5.44
CA LEU A 56 -18.68 6.41 -4.72
C LEU A 56 -18.47 7.82 -4.12
N GLU A 57 -19.40 8.21 -3.26
CA GLU A 57 -19.41 9.54 -2.66
C GLU A 57 -18.39 9.66 -1.52
N ASN A 58 -18.36 8.66 -0.63
CA ASN A 58 -17.53 8.68 0.57
C ASN A 58 -16.15 8.07 0.31
N LYS A 59 -15.11 8.90 0.33
CA LYS A 59 -13.74 8.50 -0.04
C LYS A 59 -12.76 8.83 1.08
N ALA A 60 -11.75 8.00 1.28
CA ALA A 60 -10.67 8.31 2.22
C ALA A 60 -9.30 7.85 1.73
N VAL A 61 -8.28 8.61 2.10
CA VAL A 61 -6.86 8.29 1.93
C VAL A 61 -6.30 7.96 3.31
N ILE A 62 -5.93 6.70 3.54
CA ILE A 62 -5.25 6.26 4.76
C ILE A 62 -3.76 6.48 4.57
N THR A 63 -3.18 7.41 5.34
CA THR A 63 -1.76 7.75 5.29
C THR A 63 -1.06 7.19 6.52
N CYS A 64 -0.31 6.11 6.34
CA CYS A 64 0.43 5.43 7.41
C CYS A 64 1.80 6.08 7.59
N ALA A 65 2.12 6.48 8.82
CA ALA A 65 3.39 7.11 9.17
C ALA A 65 4.25 6.20 10.05
N GLY A 66 5.54 6.11 9.74
CA GLY A 66 6.51 5.31 10.49
C GLY A 66 7.94 5.71 10.15
N ASP A 67 8.84 5.54 11.12
CA ASP A 67 10.27 5.86 10.94
C ASP A 67 11.12 4.59 10.75
N HIS A 68 12.29 4.76 10.12
CA HIS A 68 13.17 3.65 9.78
C HIS A 68 14.59 3.84 10.30
N GLY A 69 15.13 2.84 10.99
CA GLY A 69 16.51 2.86 11.50
C GLY A 69 17.57 3.03 10.39
N VAL A 70 17.28 2.57 9.17
CA VAL A 70 18.17 2.75 8.01
C VAL A 70 18.36 4.21 7.62
N ALA A 71 17.48 5.14 8.05
CA ALA A 71 17.68 6.56 7.81
C ALA A 71 18.99 7.09 8.44
N ALA A 72 19.50 6.45 9.51
CA ALA A 72 20.80 6.77 10.10
C ALA A 72 21.97 6.61 9.12
N GLN A 73 21.81 5.81 8.05
CA GLN A 73 22.79 5.62 6.99
C GLN A 73 22.79 6.75 5.93
N ARG A 74 22.08 7.87 6.20
CA ARG A 74 21.97 9.04 5.32
C ARG A 74 21.45 8.70 3.92
N VAL A 75 20.43 7.85 3.88
CA VAL A 75 19.71 7.46 2.64
C VAL A 75 18.67 8.50 2.19
N SER A 76 18.50 9.58 2.94
CA SER A 76 17.61 10.71 2.67
C SER A 76 18.34 12.02 2.97
N VAL A 77 17.94 13.09 2.28
CA VAL A 77 18.42 14.46 2.53
C VAL A 77 17.77 15.12 3.76
N ALA A 78 16.63 14.58 4.21
CA ALA A 78 15.86 15.12 5.33
C ALA A 78 16.15 14.34 6.62
N ASP A 79 16.15 15.05 7.75
CA ASP A 79 16.26 14.46 9.08
C ASP A 79 14.99 13.69 9.46
N GLN A 80 15.12 12.65 10.29
CA GLN A 80 13.97 11.84 10.73
C GLN A 80 12.89 12.65 11.46
N GLU A 81 13.25 13.80 12.05
CA GLU A 81 12.28 14.69 12.71
C GLU A 81 11.21 15.23 11.75
N VAL A 82 11.49 15.24 10.44
CA VAL A 82 10.58 15.71 9.41
C VAL A 82 9.34 14.82 9.31
N THR A 83 9.40 13.53 9.66
CA THR A 83 8.22 12.64 9.67
C THR A 83 7.11 13.22 10.57
N GLN A 84 7.46 13.62 11.80
CA GLN A 84 6.51 14.19 12.75
C GLN A 84 5.92 15.51 12.24
N GLN A 85 6.76 16.36 11.66
CA GLN A 85 6.35 17.67 11.14
C GLN A 85 5.37 17.52 9.97
N MET A 86 5.64 16.57 9.06
CA MET A 86 4.75 16.27 7.94
C MET A 86 3.40 15.73 8.40
N VAL A 87 3.38 14.85 9.41
CA VAL A 87 2.11 14.38 10.00
C VAL A 87 1.31 15.52 10.59
N LYS A 88 1.93 16.45 11.33
CA LYS A 88 1.27 17.68 11.79
C LYS A 88 0.75 18.51 10.61
N GLY A 89 1.51 18.59 9.52
CA GLY A 89 1.09 19.22 8.27
C GLY A 89 -0.17 18.58 7.65
N PHE A 90 -0.25 17.25 7.62
CA PHE A 90 -1.43 16.51 7.16
C PHE A 90 -2.66 16.80 8.03
N LEU A 91 -2.49 16.76 9.36
CA LEU A 91 -3.56 17.02 10.33
C LEU A 91 -4.09 18.46 10.24
N ASN A 92 -3.21 19.41 9.93
CA ASN A 92 -3.57 20.81 9.74
C ASN A 92 -4.07 21.14 8.32
N GLY A 93 -4.13 20.16 7.41
CA GLY A 93 -4.69 20.35 6.07
C GLY A 93 -3.74 21.05 5.08
N GLY A 94 -2.46 21.19 5.43
CA GLY A 94 -1.49 22.00 4.71
C GLY A 94 -0.66 21.26 3.65
N ALA A 95 -0.74 19.93 3.56
CA ALA A 95 0.06 19.17 2.61
C ALA A 95 -0.62 19.03 1.24
N ALA A 96 0.17 18.62 0.24
CA ALA A 96 -0.31 18.38 -1.12
C ALA A 96 -1.48 17.38 -1.19
N ILE A 97 -1.43 16.29 -0.41
CA ILE A 97 -2.52 15.31 -0.36
C ILE A 97 -3.82 15.95 0.13
N ASN A 98 -3.77 16.88 1.10
CA ASN A 98 -4.97 17.57 1.58
C ASN A 98 -5.61 18.44 0.49
N VAL A 99 -4.80 19.09 -0.35
CA VAL A 99 -5.30 19.87 -1.49
C VAL A 99 -6.05 18.96 -2.47
N ILE A 100 -5.43 17.83 -2.84
CA ILE A 100 -6.01 16.85 -3.77
C ILE A 100 -7.29 16.23 -3.20
N THR A 101 -7.30 15.87 -1.92
CA THR A 101 -8.48 15.26 -1.29
C THR A 101 -9.63 16.25 -1.14
N ARG A 102 -9.37 17.55 -0.92
CA ARG A 102 -10.42 18.58 -0.97
C ARG A 102 -11.07 18.67 -2.34
N HIS A 103 -10.26 18.63 -3.41
CA HIS A 103 -10.79 18.66 -4.77
C HIS A 103 -11.61 17.41 -5.13
N THR A 104 -11.17 16.25 -4.66
CA THR A 104 -11.85 14.97 -4.94
C THR A 104 -12.96 14.63 -3.95
N GLY A 105 -13.16 15.39 -2.88
CA GLY A 105 -14.13 15.09 -1.82
C GLY A 105 -13.75 13.87 -0.96
N ALA A 106 -12.46 13.60 -0.81
CA ALA A 106 -11.93 12.55 0.06
C ALA A 106 -11.46 13.11 1.41
N LYS A 107 -11.38 12.24 2.42
CA LYS A 107 -10.81 12.54 3.75
C LYS A 107 -9.39 12.00 3.85
N VAL A 108 -8.48 12.71 4.53
CA VAL A 108 -7.16 12.17 4.89
C VAL A 108 -7.25 11.59 6.30
N ILE A 109 -6.90 10.32 6.47
CA ILE A 109 -6.82 9.63 7.76
C ILE A 109 -5.34 9.37 8.03
N CYS A 110 -4.78 10.10 8.99
CA CYS A 110 -3.38 9.89 9.38
C CYS A 110 -3.30 8.78 10.43
N VAL A 111 -2.35 7.86 10.26
CA VAL A 111 -2.15 6.73 11.16
C VAL A 111 -0.69 6.71 11.62
N ASP A 112 -0.44 6.74 12.92
CA ASP A 112 0.88 6.47 13.48
C ASP A 112 1.08 4.95 13.63
N MET A 113 1.89 4.37 12.75
CA MET A 113 2.27 2.95 12.78
C MET A 113 3.55 2.72 13.57
N GLY A 114 4.31 3.78 13.86
CA GLY A 114 5.54 3.70 14.65
C GLY A 114 6.54 4.80 14.30
N MET A 115 6.13 6.06 14.43
CA MET A 115 7.06 7.19 14.42
C MET A 115 7.96 7.15 15.66
N ILE A 116 9.19 7.63 15.56
CA ILE A 116 10.12 7.77 16.70
C ILE A 116 9.59 8.84 17.66
N LYS A 117 9.21 10.00 17.12
CA LYS A 117 8.60 11.09 17.89
C LYS A 117 7.08 11.07 17.72
N PRO A 118 6.29 10.59 18.70
CA PRO A 118 4.84 10.59 18.59
C PRO A 118 4.28 12.01 18.49
N VAL A 119 3.07 12.11 17.94
CA VAL A 119 2.26 13.33 17.93
C VAL A 119 1.05 13.10 18.82
N ASP A 120 0.87 13.96 19.82
CA ASP A 120 -0.33 13.97 20.64
C ASP A 120 -1.39 14.84 19.96
N ASP A 121 -2.27 14.21 19.19
CA ASP A 121 -3.41 14.85 18.54
C ASP A 121 -4.57 13.83 18.43
N PRO A 122 -5.78 14.16 18.92
CA PRO A 122 -6.91 13.23 18.91
C PRO A 122 -7.39 12.85 17.50
N ARG A 123 -6.99 13.59 16.46
CA ARG A 123 -7.30 13.30 15.05
C ARG A 123 -6.37 12.25 14.46
N LEU A 124 -5.23 11.96 15.09
CA LEU A 124 -4.29 10.94 14.66
C LEU A 124 -4.75 9.56 15.13
N VAL A 125 -4.88 8.62 14.21
CA VAL A 125 -5.16 7.23 14.56
C VAL A 125 -3.87 6.58 15.04
N VAL A 126 -3.85 6.05 16.26
CA VAL A 126 -2.67 5.41 16.84
C VAL A 126 -2.75 3.90 16.67
N ARG A 127 -1.79 3.32 15.94
CA ARG A 127 -1.58 1.87 15.74
C ARG A 127 -0.08 1.54 15.81
N ARG A 128 0.60 2.14 16.78
CA ARG A 128 2.05 2.05 16.95
C ARG A 128 2.47 0.62 17.28
N VAL A 129 3.39 0.09 16.49
CA VAL A 129 4.05 -1.20 16.71
C VAL A 129 5.36 -1.05 17.49
N GLY A 130 6.00 0.11 17.36
CA GLY A 130 7.24 0.48 18.03
C GLY A 130 7.62 1.95 17.77
N SER A 131 8.81 2.36 18.20
CA SER A 131 9.35 3.70 17.97
C SER A 131 10.36 3.68 16.81
N GLY A 132 9.85 3.52 15.59
CA GLY A 132 10.66 3.26 14.41
C GLY A 132 11.12 1.80 14.29
N THR A 133 11.41 1.38 13.06
CA THR A 133 12.00 0.06 12.78
C THR A 133 13.50 0.05 13.03
N ASN A 134 14.08 -1.14 13.19
CA ASN A 134 15.53 -1.33 13.25
C ASN A 134 16.21 -1.00 11.91
N ASN A 135 17.53 -0.89 11.92
CA ASN A 135 18.30 -0.69 10.69
C ASN A 135 18.38 -2.00 9.87
N ILE A 136 17.69 -2.04 8.73
CA ILE A 136 17.66 -3.20 7.84
C ILE A 136 19.04 -3.60 7.28
N ALA A 137 20.02 -2.70 7.29
CA ALA A 137 21.38 -2.99 6.84
C ALA A 137 22.19 -3.82 7.86
N GLU A 138 21.71 -3.89 9.11
CA GLU A 138 22.40 -4.56 10.24
C GLU A 138 21.64 -5.81 10.72
N GLY A 139 20.37 -5.94 10.37
CA GLY A 139 19.51 -7.04 10.81
C GLY A 139 18.05 -6.80 10.39
N PRO A 140 17.08 -7.54 10.96
CA PRO A 140 15.69 -7.42 10.55
C PRO A 140 15.06 -6.11 11.02
N ALA A 141 14.21 -5.50 10.17
CA ALA A 141 13.45 -4.29 10.48
C ALA A 141 12.65 -4.41 11.78
N MET A 142 12.07 -5.58 12.03
CA MET A 142 11.19 -5.88 13.17
C MET A 142 11.04 -7.38 13.39
N THR A 143 10.43 -7.80 14.50
CA THR A 143 10.06 -9.21 14.68
C THR A 143 8.90 -9.60 13.77
N ARG A 144 8.68 -10.91 13.57
CA ARG A 144 7.54 -11.41 12.79
C ARG A 144 6.20 -11.04 13.42
N GLU A 145 6.12 -11.02 14.74
CA GLU A 145 4.95 -10.61 15.51
C GLU A 145 4.65 -9.12 15.30
N GLN A 146 5.68 -8.29 15.26
CA GLN A 146 5.56 -6.87 14.94
C GLN A 146 5.11 -6.65 13.48
N ALA A 147 5.64 -7.41 12.53
CA ALA A 147 5.19 -7.36 11.14
C ALA A 147 3.70 -7.73 11.01
N ARG A 148 3.25 -8.77 11.73
CA ARG A 148 1.83 -9.12 11.83
C ARG A 148 1.01 -7.99 12.44
N ALA A 149 1.47 -7.41 13.55
CA ALA A 149 0.78 -6.30 14.23
C ALA A 149 0.65 -5.07 13.32
N ALA A 150 1.66 -4.76 12.51
CA ALA A 150 1.62 -3.68 11.53
C ALA A 150 0.53 -3.92 10.47
N VAL A 151 0.46 -5.13 9.92
CA VAL A 151 -0.57 -5.51 8.95
C VAL A 151 -1.96 -5.48 9.57
N GLU A 152 -2.11 -6.03 10.77
CA GLU A 152 -3.39 -6.05 11.49
C GLU A 152 -3.86 -4.64 11.86
N GLY A 153 -2.95 -3.73 12.25
CA GLY A 153 -3.26 -2.31 12.44
C GLY A 153 -3.81 -1.65 11.18
N GLY A 154 -3.23 -1.93 10.01
CA GLY A 154 -3.77 -1.48 8.71
C GLY A 154 -5.17 -2.01 8.41
N ILE A 155 -5.39 -3.31 8.62
CA ILE A 155 -6.70 -3.97 8.44
C ILE A 155 -7.76 -3.31 9.33
N GLU A 156 -7.43 -3.04 10.60
CA GLU A 156 -8.34 -2.42 11.54
C GLU A 156 -8.75 -1.02 11.08
N VAL A 157 -7.79 -0.18 10.70
CA VAL A 157 -8.09 1.18 10.21
C VAL A 157 -8.97 1.13 8.96
N ALA A 158 -8.63 0.31 7.97
CA ALA A 158 -9.45 0.15 6.78
C ALA A 158 -10.87 -0.35 7.11
N THR A 159 -10.99 -1.33 8.01
CA THR A 159 -12.27 -1.88 8.46
C THR A 159 -13.11 -0.85 9.20
N GLU A 160 -12.51 -0.01 10.05
CA GLU A 160 -13.18 1.08 10.74
C GLU A 160 -13.71 2.13 9.76
N GLN A 161 -12.90 2.53 8.77
CA GLN A 161 -13.35 3.48 7.73
C GLN A 161 -14.49 2.89 6.89
N ILE A 162 -14.42 1.59 6.59
CA ILE A 162 -15.51 0.88 5.93
C ILE A 162 -16.78 0.91 6.80
N LYS A 163 -16.69 0.59 8.09
CA LYS A 163 -17.86 0.67 8.99
C LYS A 163 -18.45 2.09 9.06
N LYS A 164 -17.63 3.13 8.90
CA LYS A 164 -18.03 4.56 8.86
C LYS A 164 -18.63 5.03 7.54
N GLY A 165 -18.75 4.19 6.52
CA GLY A 165 -19.37 4.57 5.24
C GLY A 165 -18.42 4.88 4.09
N THR A 166 -17.09 4.84 4.29
CA THR A 166 -16.10 5.04 3.21
C THR A 166 -16.13 3.96 2.12
N GLN A 167 -16.60 4.29 0.92
CA GLN A 167 -16.82 3.39 -0.21
C GLN A 167 -15.56 3.16 -1.06
N LEU A 168 -14.64 4.11 -1.06
CA LEU A 168 -13.36 4.01 -1.76
C LEU A 168 -12.22 4.41 -0.83
N LEU A 169 -11.25 3.51 -0.72
CA LEU A 169 -10.02 3.72 0.01
C LEU A 169 -8.84 3.85 -0.94
N ALA A 170 -7.97 4.81 -0.64
CA ALA A 170 -6.62 4.91 -1.17
C ALA A 170 -5.64 4.87 0.00
N THR A 171 -4.40 4.45 -0.29
CA THR A 171 -3.33 4.37 0.71
C THR A 171 -2.21 5.33 0.35
N GLY A 172 -1.56 5.85 1.38
CA GLY A 172 -0.31 6.58 1.28
C GLY A 172 0.58 6.23 2.47
N ASP A 173 1.86 6.51 2.34
CA ASP A 173 2.82 6.38 3.41
C ASP A 173 3.53 7.72 3.70
N MET A 174 4.15 7.79 4.87
CA MET A 174 5.03 8.88 5.25
C MET A 174 6.11 8.35 6.17
N GLY A 175 7.36 8.41 5.74
CA GLY A 175 8.49 8.02 6.57
C GLY A 175 9.78 8.46 5.94
N ILE A 176 10.63 9.15 6.70
CA ILE A 176 11.95 9.51 6.19
C ILE A 176 12.79 8.25 5.98
N GLY A 177 13.29 8.09 4.77
CA GLY A 177 14.09 6.93 4.34
C GLY A 177 13.26 5.73 3.85
N ASN A 178 11.92 5.77 3.90
CA ASN A 178 11.02 4.65 3.58
C ASN A 178 11.21 4.06 2.18
N THR A 179 11.62 4.87 1.19
CA THR A 179 11.92 4.36 -0.16
C THR A 179 13.06 3.34 -0.19
N THR A 180 13.91 3.28 0.83
CA THR A 180 14.97 2.26 0.96
C THR A 180 14.36 0.89 1.28
N PRO A 181 13.59 0.69 2.37
CA PRO A 181 12.87 -0.55 2.59
C PRO A 181 11.86 -0.86 1.48
N SER A 182 11.17 0.12 0.87
CA SER A 182 10.30 -0.15 -0.28
C SER A 182 11.07 -0.78 -1.45
N THR A 183 12.30 -0.30 -1.73
CA THR A 183 13.15 -0.87 -2.78
C THR A 183 13.63 -2.27 -2.39
N ALA A 184 13.98 -2.50 -1.12
CA ALA A 184 14.38 -3.83 -0.64
C ALA A 184 13.22 -4.85 -0.72
N VAL A 185 12.00 -4.45 -0.35
CA VAL A 185 10.79 -5.27 -0.49
C VAL A 185 10.54 -5.60 -1.97
N LEU A 186 10.64 -4.61 -2.87
CA LEU A 186 10.50 -4.83 -4.31
C LEU A 186 11.55 -5.80 -4.86
N ALA A 187 12.81 -5.61 -4.48
CA ALA A 187 13.93 -6.48 -4.85
C ALA A 187 13.70 -7.92 -4.39
N ALA A 188 13.29 -8.11 -3.13
CA ALA A 188 13.03 -9.42 -2.54
C ALA A 188 11.95 -10.20 -3.32
N PHE A 189 10.86 -9.54 -3.73
CA PHE A 189 9.77 -10.21 -4.46
C PHE A 189 10.08 -10.45 -5.95
N THR A 190 10.79 -9.53 -6.59
CA THR A 190 11.00 -9.57 -8.05
C THR A 190 12.31 -10.25 -8.46
N GLY A 191 13.31 -10.26 -7.57
CA GLY A 191 14.67 -10.66 -7.91
C GLY A 191 15.38 -9.67 -8.84
N PHE A 192 14.82 -8.47 -9.05
CA PHE A 192 15.47 -7.48 -9.92
C PHE A 192 16.76 -6.94 -9.29
N PRO A 193 17.78 -6.69 -10.12
CA PRO A 193 19.00 -6.02 -9.68
C PRO A 193 18.68 -4.68 -8.99
N VAL A 194 19.23 -4.48 -7.80
CA VAL A 194 18.94 -3.33 -6.93
C VAL A 194 19.33 -2.00 -7.61
N ASP A 195 20.40 -2.00 -8.39
CA ASP A 195 20.88 -0.86 -9.17
C ASP A 195 19.87 -0.39 -10.23
N LEU A 196 19.04 -1.29 -10.78
CA LEU A 196 18.00 -0.95 -11.75
C LEU A 196 16.76 -0.33 -11.12
N ILE A 197 16.45 -0.68 -9.86
CA ILE A 197 15.20 -0.27 -9.20
C ILE A 197 15.40 0.78 -8.10
N THR A 198 16.65 1.11 -7.76
CA THR A 198 16.94 2.17 -6.78
C THR A 198 16.76 3.54 -7.42
N GLY A 199 15.62 4.17 -7.16
CA GLY A 199 15.34 5.55 -7.57
C GLY A 199 15.94 6.61 -6.64
N LYS A 200 16.02 7.85 -7.14
CA LYS A 200 16.53 9.03 -6.41
C LYS A 200 15.72 9.42 -5.16
N GLY A 201 14.49 8.92 -4.99
CA GLY A 201 13.64 9.28 -3.84
C GLY A 201 13.47 10.79 -3.70
N THR A 202 13.86 11.35 -2.54
CA THR A 202 13.80 12.78 -2.19
C THR A 202 14.87 13.65 -2.88
N GLY A 203 15.27 13.32 -4.12
CA GLY A 203 16.17 14.14 -4.92
C GLY A 203 17.66 13.97 -4.62
N ILE A 204 18.10 12.79 -4.17
CA ILE A 204 19.51 12.52 -3.86
C ILE A 204 20.41 12.57 -5.11
N ASP A 205 21.69 12.91 -4.92
CA ASP A 205 22.71 12.89 -6.00
C ASP A 205 23.07 11.46 -6.45
N CYS A 206 23.88 11.33 -7.50
CA CYS A 206 24.25 10.02 -8.06
C CYS A 206 25.05 9.15 -7.08
N ASP A 207 25.86 9.74 -6.20
CA ASP A 207 26.69 9.00 -5.25
C ASP A 207 25.88 8.54 -4.04
N ALA A 208 24.92 9.35 -3.60
CA ALA A 208 23.90 8.98 -2.63
C ALA A 208 22.98 7.88 -3.17
N MET A 209 22.62 7.91 -4.45
CA MET A 209 21.87 6.82 -5.11
C MET A 209 22.65 5.50 -5.11
N ARG A 210 23.94 5.52 -5.47
CA ARG A 210 24.81 4.32 -5.39
C ARG A 210 24.96 3.82 -3.96
N ARG A 211 25.09 4.73 -2.98
CA ARG A 211 25.15 4.37 -1.56
C ARG A 211 23.87 3.69 -1.12
N LYS A 212 22.72 4.22 -1.51
CA LYS A 212 21.40 3.62 -1.23
C LYS A 212 21.27 2.23 -1.85
N ALA A 213 21.70 2.05 -3.10
CA ALA A 213 21.69 0.75 -3.76
C ALA A 213 22.56 -0.28 -3.00
N ARG A 214 23.76 0.12 -2.55
CA ARG A 214 24.61 -0.74 -1.71
C ARG A 214 23.96 -1.10 -0.39
N ILE A 215 23.29 -0.15 0.27
CA ILE A 215 22.57 -0.38 1.54
C ILE A 215 21.41 -1.36 1.33
N VAL A 216 20.65 -1.22 0.24
CA VAL A 216 19.57 -2.14 -0.09
C VAL A 216 20.13 -3.56 -0.35
N GLN A 217 21.21 -3.67 -1.13
CA GLN A 217 21.85 -4.96 -1.37
C GLN A 217 22.34 -5.61 -0.06
N GLN A 218 23.03 -4.83 0.79
CA GLN A 218 23.46 -5.27 2.11
C GLN A 218 22.29 -5.76 2.97
N ALA A 219 21.17 -5.03 2.97
CA ALA A 219 19.98 -5.42 3.73
C ALA A 219 19.41 -6.77 3.27
N LEU A 220 19.41 -7.04 1.96
CA LEU A 220 19.00 -8.34 1.40
C LEU A 220 19.97 -9.45 1.81
N ASP A 221 21.28 -9.19 1.74
CA ASP A 221 22.32 -10.18 2.03
C ASP A 221 22.34 -10.60 3.51
N VAL A 222 22.16 -9.63 4.42
CA VAL A 222 22.14 -9.86 5.88
C VAL A 222 20.86 -10.60 6.29
N ASN A 223 19.71 -10.21 5.74
CA ASN A 223 18.42 -10.72 6.21
C ASN A 223 17.91 -11.96 5.46
N LYS A 224 18.27 -12.12 4.19
CA LYS A 224 17.83 -13.21 3.31
C LYS A 224 16.31 -13.45 3.41
N PRO A 225 15.47 -12.48 3.00
CA PRO A 225 14.02 -12.62 3.06
C PRO A 225 13.52 -13.72 2.10
N ASP A 226 12.56 -14.53 2.55
CA ASP A 226 11.89 -15.52 1.70
C ASP A 226 10.76 -14.84 0.90
N ALA A 227 10.97 -14.71 -0.41
CA ALA A 227 10.02 -14.10 -1.34
C ALA A 227 8.64 -14.77 -1.40
N ARG A 228 8.50 -15.98 -0.85
CA ARG A 228 7.22 -16.72 -0.77
C ARG A 228 6.44 -16.41 0.50
N ASP A 229 7.04 -15.71 1.46
CA ASP A 229 6.40 -15.33 2.72
C ASP A 229 6.42 -13.81 2.88
N GLY A 230 5.29 -13.17 2.57
CA GLY A 230 5.17 -11.72 2.65
C GLY A 230 5.36 -11.15 4.07
N LEU A 231 5.07 -11.92 5.12
CA LEU A 231 5.37 -11.49 6.49
C LEU A 231 6.86 -11.57 6.80
N ASP A 232 7.58 -12.55 6.24
CA ASP A 232 9.03 -12.66 6.38
C ASP A 232 9.74 -11.50 5.68
N VAL A 233 9.35 -11.20 4.44
CA VAL A 233 9.87 -10.03 3.68
C VAL A 233 9.62 -8.74 4.46
N LEU A 234 8.39 -8.53 4.95
CA LEU A 234 8.03 -7.34 5.73
C LEU A 234 8.84 -7.23 7.03
N ALA A 235 8.97 -8.34 7.78
CA ALA A 235 9.68 -8.36 9.05
C ALA A 235 11.17 -8.04 8.88
N LYS A 236 11.77 -8.55 7.80
CA LYS A 236 13.21 -8.43 7.55
C LYS A 236 13.60 -7.10 6.93
N VAL A 237 12.94 -6.67 5.86
CA VAL A 237 13.39 -5.53 5.04
C VAL A 237 12.32 -4.46 4.81
N GLY A 238 11.20 -4.54 5.52
CA GLY A 238 10.07 -3.62 5.37
C GLY A 238 10.03 -2.48 6.39
N GLY A 239 8.81 -2.09 6.74
CA GLY A 239 8.50 -0.94 7.60
C GLY A 239 7.12 -1.10 8.26
N PHE A 240 6.90 -0.46 9.41
CA PHE A 240 5.60 -0.55 10.10
C PHE A 240 4.46 0.06 9.27
N GLU A 241 4.74 1.18 8.63
CA GLU A 241 3.88 1.87 7.66
C GLU A 241 3.65 1.05 6.37
N ILE A 242 4.69 0.37 5.85
CA ILE A 242 4.62 -0.54 4.70
C ILE A 242 3.69 -1.71 5.07
N GLY A 243 3.77 -2.22 6.30
CA GLY A 243 2.83 -3.21 6.82
C GLY A 243 1.40 -2.68 6.89
N GLY A 244 1.23 -1.44 7.37
CA GLY A 244 -0.07 -0.77 7.44
C GLY A 244 -0.75 -0.55 6.08
N ILE A 245 0.03 -0.24 5.03
CA ILE A 245 -0.51 -0.14 3.66
C ILE A 245 -0.63 -1.51 2.97
N GLY A 246 0.24 -2.46 3.32
CA GLY A 246 0.44 -3.75 2.64
C GLY A 246 -0.78 -4.68 2.64
N ARG A 247 -1.84 -4.31 3.36
CA ARG A 247 -3.15 -4.99 3.30
C ARG A 247 -4.36 -4.07 3.28
N SER A 248 -4.11 -2.76 3.28
CA SER A 248 -5.12 -1.76 2.98
C SER A 248 -5.39 -1.64 1.48
N ASP A 249 -4.62 -2.33 0.63
CA ASP A 249 -4.80 -2.39 -0.83
C ASP A 249 -5.06 -3.83 -1.33
N PRO A 250 -6.26 -4.39 -1.14
CA PRO A 250 -6.74 -5.51 -1.93
C PRO A 250 -7.22 -4.97 -3.29
N GLY A 251 -6.29 -4.61 -4.17
CA GLY A 251 -6.58 -4.06 -5.50
C GLY A 251 -7.40 -4.95 -6.46
N CYS A 252 -8.08 -6.00 -5.96
CA CYS A 252 -9.00 -6.87 -6.69
C CYS A 252 -9.96 -7.70 -5.80
N CYS A 253 -10.10 -7.44 -4.49
CA CYS A 253 -10.83 -8.37 -3.62
C CYS A 253 -12.09 -7.77 -2.98
N ARG A 254 -13.17 -8.55 -2.98
CA ARG A 254 -14.42 -8.22 -2.31
C ARG A 254 -14.35 -8.69 -0.84
N ILE A 255 -14.47 -7.78 0.11
CA ILE A 255 -14.63 -8.11 1.54
C ILE A 255 -16.13 -8.01 1.89
N PRO A 256 -16.80 -9.09 2.32
CA PRO A 256 -18.20 -9.04 2.73
C PRO A 256 -18.32 -8.26 4.05
N CYS A 257 -19.01 -7.11 4.02
CA CYS A 257 -19.49 -6.43 5.22
C CYS A 257 -20.95 -6.82 5.46
N SER A 258 -21.29 -7.21 6.70
CA SER A 258 -22.59 -7.76 7.13
C SER A 258 -23.81 -6.84 7.00
N ARG A 259 -23.68 -5.68 6.32
CA ARG A 259 -24.73 -4.67 6.15
C ARG A 259 -24.98 -4.24 4.69
N GLY A 260 -24.66 -5.08 3.71
CA GLY A 260 -25.09 -4.85 2.32
C GLY A 260 -24.26 -3.84 1.51
N TYR A 261 -23.13 -3.33 2.03
CA TYR A 261 -22.23 -2.44 1.28
C TYR A 261 -20.91 -3.16 0.96
N ARG A 262 -20.61 -3.34 -0.33
CA ARG A 262 -19.38 -3.96 -0.89
C ARG A 262 -18.55 -2.86 -1.56
N ARG A 263 -17.21 -2.81 -1.37
CA ARG A 263 -16.44 -1.54 -1.47
C ARG A 263 -15.09 -1.63 -2.17
N LEU A 264 -14.67 -0.50 -2.74
CA LEU A 264 -13.63 -0.34 -3.74
C LEU A 264 -12.25 0.04 -3.16
N TYR A 265 -11.20 -0.52 -3.76
CA TYR A 265 -9.79 -0.17 -3.54
C TYR A 265 -9.14 0.10 -4.91
N LEU A 266 -8.47 1.25 -5.07
CA LEU A 266 -7.84 1.64 -6.35
C LEU A 266 -6.34 1.87 -6.20
N ARG A 267 -5.57 1.31 -7.14
CA ARG A 267 -4.13 1.60 -7.37
C ARG A 267 -3.98 2.49 -8.60
N GLY A 268 -3.18 3.55 -8.50
CA GLY A 268 -2.72 4.29 -9.68
C GLY A 268 -1.63 3.50 -10.42
N ARG A 269 -1.85 3.18 -11.70
CA ARG A 269 -0.76 2.83 -12.62
C ARG A 269 -0.21 4.11 -13.22
N SER A 270 1.09 4.34 -13.11
CA SER A 270 1.83 5.20 -14.03
C SER A 270 2.26 4.34 -15.22
N ASP A 271 1.49 4.39 -16.31
CA ASP A 271 1.92 3.84 -17.60
C ASP A 271 2.91 4.81 -18.23
N ASP A 272 4.21 4.66 -17.93
CA ASP A 272 5.26 5.30 -18.71
C ASP A 272 5.60 4.40 -19.91
N ARG A 273 5.05 4.74 -21.08
CA ARG A 273 5.21 3.99 -22.34
C ARG A 273 6.53 4.33 -23.03
N SER A 274 7.66 4.17 -22.34
CA SER A 274 8.97 4.28 -22.96
C SER A 274 9.98 3.28 -22.40
N CYS A 275 9.63 1.99 -22.36
CA CYS A 275 10.58 0.87 -22.32
C CYS A 275 9.84 -0.43 -22.59
N THR A 276 10.07 -1.06 -23.74
CA THR A 276 9.55 -2.38 -24.09
C THR A 276 10.27 -3.45 -23.26
N GLY A 277 9.60 -3.99 -22.24
CA GLY A 277 10.07 -5.11 -21.40
C GLY A 277 8.88 -5.80 -20.69
N PRO A 278 9.00 -7.09 -20.32
CA PRO A 278 7.87 -7.94 -19.95
C PRO A 278 7.16 -7.45 -18.67
N THR A 279 5.83 -7.43 -18.75
CA THR A 279 4.88 -6.75 -17.84
C THR A 279 4.82 -7.32 -16.42
N LEU A 280 4.78 -6.40 -15.44
CA LEU A 280 4.61 -6.63 -14.00
C LEU A 280 3.24 -7.25 -13.64
N CYS A 281 3.20 -8.53 -13.27
CA CYS A 281 2.07 -9.15 -12.57
C CYS A 281 2.58 -10.29 -11.67
N GLY A 282 2.71 -10.05 -10.37
CA GLY A 282 3.16 -11.09 -9.42
C GLY A 282 2.88 -10.83 -7.94
N PHE A 283 2.26 -9.70 -7.60
CA PHE A 283 2.04 -9.29 -6.20
C PHE A 283 0.85 -10.01 -5.54
N CYS A 284 -0.18 -10.44 -6.29
CA CYS A 284 -1.38 -11.06 -5.72
C CYS A 284 -1.35 -12.60 -5.67
N ASP A 285 -0.71 -13.27 -6.63
CA ASP A 285 -0.80 -14.74 -6.76
C ASP A 285 0.00 -15.53 -5.71
N ARG A 286 0.97 -14.89 -5.02
CA ARG A 286 1.92 -15.58 -4.13
C ARG A 286 1.52 -15.63 -2.66
N LEU A 287 0.33 -15.12 -2.31
CA LEU A 287 -0.23 -15.22 -0.95
C LEU A 287 -1.21 -16.39 -0.78
N THR A 288 -1.45 -17.18 -1.82
CA THR A 288 -2.29 -18.39 -1.76
C THR A 288 -1.39 -19.63 -1.71
N PRO A 289 -1.51 -20.52 -0.70
CA PRO A 289 -0.85 -21.81 -0.78
C PRO A 289 -1.41 -22.56 -1.99
N LEU A 290 -0.51 -22.99 -2.88
CA LEU A 290 -0.83 -23.84 -4.03
C LEU A 290 -1.71 -24.99 -3.55
N ARG A 291 -2.99 -24.99 -3.96
CA ARG A 291 -3.83 -26.18 -3.82
C ARG A 291 -3.15 -27.28 -4.63
N GLY A 292 -2.66 -28.31 -3.94
CA GLY A 292 -2.12 -29.49 -4.56
C GLY A 292 -3.12 -30.04 -5.57
N THR A 293 -2.68 -30.18 -6.81
CA THR A 293 -3.37 -30.99 -7.81
C THR A 293 -3.25 -32.43 -7.35
N GLY A 294 -4.34 -32.98 -6.82
CA GLY A 294 -4.48 -34.42 -6.60
C GLY A 294 -4.51 -35.12 -7.96
N SER A 295 -3.59 -36.07 -8.12
CA SER A 295 -3.72 -37.24 -8.98
C SER A 295 -4.15 -38.42 -8.12
#